data_AF-A0A3B1DG45-F1
#
_entry.id   AF-A0A3B1DG45-F1
#
_cell.length_a   1.000
_cell.length_b   1.000
_cell.length_c   1.000
_cell.angle_alpha   90.00
_cell.angle_beta   90.00
_cell.angle_gamma   90.00
#
_symmetry.space_group_name_H-M   'P 1'
#
loop_
_entity.id
_entity.type
_entity.pdbx_description
1 polymer ?
#
loop_
_entity_poly.entity_id
_entity_poly.type
_entity_poly.pdbx_seq_one_letter_code
_entity_poly.pdbx_strand_id
1 'polypeptide(L)' 'MKIEKVICDLGYRGHGIKDTNIDIVPRRKKKVSQAVRGWWRRRNAIEPIIGHSKSDHRLNRNQLAGE' A
#
# COMPACT_ATOMS: atom_id res chain seq x y z
N MET A 1 16.33 2.05 11.65
CA MET A 1 15.56 1.31 10.63
C MET A 1 15.13 2.31 9.55
N LYS A 2 15.69 2.22 8.33
CA LYS A 2 15.36 3.12 7.22
C LYS A 2 14.32 2.43 6.33
N ILE A 3 13.25 3.13 5.98
CA ILE A 3 12.23 2.58 5.07
C ILE A 3 12.70 2.84 3.64
N GLU A 4 13.03 1.77 2.92
CA GLU A 4 13.59 1.85 1.56
C GLU A 4 12.50 2.10 0.51
N LYS A 5 11.33 1.47 0.66
CA LYS A 5 10.24 1.52 -0.33
C LYS A 5 8.88 1.58 0.33
N VAL A 6 8.01 2.41 -0.22
CA VAL A 6 6.60 2.54 0.16
C VAL A 6 5.75 2.44 -1.10
N ILE A 7 4.66 1.67 -1.02
CA ILE A 7 3.66 1.57 -2.09
C ILE A 7 2.44 2.37 -1.68
N CYS A 8 2.05 3.36 -2.47
CA CYS A 8 0.92 4.24 -2.20
C CYS A 8 -0.20 4.08 -3.23
N ASP A 9 -1.43 4.42 -2.82
CA ASP A 9 -2.54 4.56 -3.76
C ASP A 9 -2.41 5.82 -4.61
N LEU A 10 -3.15 5.84 -5.72
CA LEU A 10 -3.15 6.91 -6.71
C LEU A 10 -3.46 8.30 -6.14
N GLY A 11 -4.15 8.36 -5.00
CA GLY A 11 -4.51 9.61 -4.33
C GLY A 11 -3.37 10.28 -3.56
N TYR A 12 -2.23 9.62 -3.38
CA TYR A 12 -1.11 10.16 -2.61
C TYR A 12 -0.51 11.42 -3.28
N ARG A 13 -0.32 12.48 -2.50
CA ARG A 13 0.16 13.79 -2.99
C ARG A 13 1.56 14.20 -2.52
N GLY A 14 2.27 13.34 -1.80
CA GLY A 14 3.58 13.67 -1.23
C GLY A 14 3.49 14.31 0.15
N HIS A 15 4.50 14.08 0.99
CA HIS A 15 4.62 14.60 2.37
C HIS A 15 6.07 15.04 2.69
N GLY A 16 6.83 15.48 1.69
CA GLY A 16 8.21 15.95 1.90
C GLY A 16 9.23 14.85 2.23
N ILE A 17 8.90 13.58 2.00
CA ILE A 17 9.79 12.45 2.20
C ILE A 17 10.85 12.44 1.08
N LYS A 18 12.13 12.50 1.46
CA LYS A 18 13.27 12.54 0.51
C LYS A 18 14.05 11.23 0.44
N ASP A 19 14.00 10.45 1.52
CA ASP A 19 14.90 9.31 1.77
C ASP A 19 14.30 7.94 1.46
N THR A 20 13.09 7.91 0.89
CA THR A 20 12.32 6.69 0.67
C THR A 20 11.76 6.68 -0.74
N ASN A 21 11.84 5.54 -1.41
CA ASN A 21 11.27 5.38 -2.73
C ASN A 21 9.75 5.19 -2.64
N ILE A 22 8.99 6.12 -3.20
CA ILE A 22 7.52 6.10 -3.19
C ILE A 22 7.03 5.63 -4.56
N ASP A 23 6.47 4.42 -4.61
CA ASP A 23 5.83 3.86 -5.80
C ASP A 23 4.31 4.05 -5.71
N ILE A 24 3.75 4.82 -6.65
CA ILE A 24 2.31 5.09 -6.72
C ILE A 24 1.68 4.11 -7.71
N VAL A 25 0.70 3.35 -7.25
CA VAL A 25 0.03 2.34 -8.10
C VAL A 25 -0.72 3.02 -9.26
N PRO A 26 -0.38 2.73 -10.52
CA PRO A 26 -1.05 3.34 -11.68
C PRO A 26 -2.44 2.75 -11.90
N ARG A 27 -3.31 3.54 -12.55
CA ARG A 27 -4.68 3.08 -12.95
C ARG A 27 -4.63 1.87 -13.88
N ARG A 28 -3.68 1.83 -14.81
CA ARG A 28 -3.53 0.74 -15.79
C ARG A 28 -2.41 -0.20 -15.33
N LYS A 29 -2.78 -1.43 -14.97
CA LYS A 29 -1.88 -2.45 -14.41
C LYS A 29 -1.38 -3.46 -15.45
N LYS A 30 -1.20 -3.04 -16.71
CA LYS A 30 -0.80 -3.92 -17.81
C LYS A 30 0.72 -4.13 -17.80
N LYS A 31 1.17 -5.37 -18.01
CA LYS A 31 2.58 -5.78 -18.17
C LYS A 31 3.51 -5.46 -16.98
N VAL A 32 3.08 -5.68 -15.74
CA VAL A 32 3.97 -5.60 -14.57
C VAL A 32 4.41 -6.99 -14.11
N SER A 33 5.60 -7.09 -13.53
CA SER A 33 6.10 -8.34 -12.96
C SER A 33 5.20 -8.83 -11.83
N GLN A 34 5.20 -10.15 -11.60
CA GLN A 34 4.39 -10.74 -10.53
C GLN A 34 4.79 -10.20 -9.15
N ALA A 35 6.09 -9.94 -8.93
CA ALA A 35 6.60 -9.35 -7.69
C ALA A 35 6.00 -7.96 -7.43
N VAL A 36 6.02 -7.07 -8.41
CA VAL A 36 5.43 -5.72 -8.31
C VAL A 36 3.93 -5.80 -8.05
N ARG A 37 3.22 -6.69 -8.78
CA ARG A 37 1.79 -6.93 -8.55
C ARG A 37 1.52 -7.45 -7.13
N GLY A 38 2.39 -8.28 -6.57
CA GLY A 38 2.32 -8.74 -5.18
C GLY A 38 2.41 -7.58 -4.19
N TRP A 39 3.42 -6.72 -4.32
CA TRP A 39 3.57 -5.52 -3.48
C TRP A 39 2.35 -4.61 -3.55
N TRP A 40 1.81 -4.37 -4.75
CA TRP A 40 0.60 -3.58 -4.94
C TRP A 40 -0.63 -4.19 -4.26
N ARG A 41 -0.78 -5.52 -4.19
CA ARG A 41 -1.90 -6.15 -3.47
C ARG A 41 -1.75 -6.00 -1.95
N ARG A 42 -0.51 -6.01 -1.45
CA ARG A 42 -0.19 -5.90 -0.02
C ARG A 42 -0.27 -4.49 0.54
N ARG A 43 -0.34 -3.45 -0.29
CA ARG A 43 -0.38 -2.04 0.15
C ARG A 43 -1.50 -1.73 1.16
N ASN A 44 -2.64 -2.42 1.06
CA ASN A 44 -3.78 -2.24 1.96
C ASN A 44 -3.54 -2.75 3.40
N ALA A 45 -2.51 -3.58 3.61
CA ALA A 45 -2.23 -4.17 4.91
C ALA A 45 -1.64 -3.19 5.91
N ILE A 46 -1.10 -2.07 5.42
CA ILE A 46 -0.55 -1.03 6.27
C ILE A 46 -1.62 -0.03 6.69
N GLU A 47 -2.63 0.28 5.87
CA GLU A 47 -3.59 1.39 6.09
C GLU A 47 -4.05 1.52 7.56
N PRO A 48 -3.40 2.41 8.33
CA PRO A 48 -3.83 2.74 9.66
C PRO A 48 -4.77 3.95 9.53
N ILE A 49 -5.90 3.95 10.24
CA ILE A 49 -6.73 5.14 10.49
C ILE A 49 -7.83 5.47 9.45
N ILE A 50 -8.09 4.68 8.40
CA ILE A 50 -9.44 4.68 7.77
C ILE A 50 -10.34 3.67 8.52
N GLY A 51 -10.41 3.83 9.84
CA GLY A 51 -11.02 2.88 10.78
C GLY A 51 -12.54 2.76 10.64
N HIS A 52 -13.25 3.88 10.43
CA HIS A 52 -14.72 3.87 10.35
C HIS A 52 -15.26 3.08 9.14
N SER A 53 -14.66 3.21 7.96
CA SER A 53 -15.14 2.43 6.80
C SER A 53 -14.83 0.93 6.91
N LYS A 54 -13.81 0.55 7.69
CA LYS A 54 -13.40 -0.84 7.84
C LYS A 54 -14.12 -1.57 8.98
N SER A 55 -14.53 -0.86 10.03
CA SER A 55 -15.33 -1.42 11.14
C SER A 55 -16.69 -1.94 10.67
N ASP A 56 -17.38 -1.18 9.81
CA ASP A 56 -18.75 -1.49 9.41
C ASP A 56 -18.83 -2.63 8.37
N HIS A 57 -17.71 -2.95 7.69
CA HIS A 57 -17.68 -3.88 6.55
C HIS A 57 -16.75 -5.09 6.74
N ARG A 58 -16.31 -5.40 7.98
CA ARG A 58 -15.45 -6.58 8.29
C ARG A 58 -14.13 -6.60 7.51
N LEU A 59 -13.61 -5.41 7.17
CA LEU A 59 -12.33 -5.19 6.48
C LEU A 59 -11.14 -5.13 7.44
N ASN A 60 -11.38 -5.45 8.73
CA ASN A 60 -10.38 -5.63 9.77
C ASN A 60 -9.52 -6.91 9.61
N ARG A 61 -9.76 -7.71 8.57
CA ARG A 61 -9.00 -8.92 8.27
C ARG A 61 -7.74 -8.59 7.49
N ASN A 62 -6.59 -8.60 8.16
CA ASN A 62 -5.28 -8.58 7.52
C ASN A 62 -4.88 -10.02 7.16
N GLN A 63 -4.78 -10.34 5.86
CA GLN A 63 -4.37 -11.65 5.35
C GLN A 63 -2.86 -11.76 5.12
N LEU A 64 -2.09 -10.73 5.46
CA LEU A 64 -0.65 -10.88 5.58
C LEU A 64 -0.40 -11.60 6.89
N ALA A 65 -0.23 -12.92 6.80
CA ALA A 65 0.43 -13.67 7.86
C ALA A 65 1.75 -12.93 8.15
N GLY A 66 1.85 -12.39 9.36
CA GLY A 66 3.09 -11.84 9.85
C GLY A 66 4.08 -12.98 10.07
N GLU A 67 5.23 -12.87 9.43
CA GLU A 67 6.49 -13.23 10.08
C GLU A 67 7.04 -11.98 10.75
#